data_AF-A0A444YBB8-F1
#
_entry.id   AF-A0A444YBB8-F1
#
_cell.length_a   1.000
_cell.length_b   1.000
_cell.length_c   1.000
_cell.angle_alpha   90.00
_cell.angle_beta   90.00
_cell.angle_gamma   90.00
#
_symmetry.space_group_name_H-M   'P 1'
#
loop_
_entity.id
_entity.type
_entity.pdbx_description
1 polymer ?
#
loop_
_entity_poly.entity_id
_entity_poly.type
_entity_poly.pdbx_seq_one_letter_code
_entity_poly.pdbx_strand_id
1 'polypeptide(L)'
;MQQGLPRPLHLFAVRASDSHNGNHAGLLHKLGLSDAECEAAVVASNVPEAPPIPPKPASLVGTPVVPSLPLNRRPRHNRRMPALREAFQETTISPANFVYPIFIHEGEEDTPTGAMPGCYRLGWRHGLVQEVVIYSCFCISY
;
A
#
# COMPACT_ATOMS: atom_id res chain seq x y z
N MET A 1 5.65 1.55 -23.52
CA MET A 1 6.85 1.23 -22.74
C MET A 1 7.42 2.52 -22.15
N GLN A 2 6.88 3.00 -21.02
CA GLN A 2 7.51 4.09 -20.26
C GLN A 2 8.04 3.49 -18.96
N GLN A 3 9.36 3.31 -18.96
CA GLN A 3 10.16 2.85 -17.84
C GLN A 3 10.00 3.84 -16.69
N GLY A 4 9.45 3.40 -15.57
CA GLY A 4 9.27 4.22 -14.37
C GLY A 4 10.62 4.51 -13.73
N LEU A 5 11.02 5.78 -13.73
CA LEU A 5 12.19 6.25 -12.98
C LEU A 5 11.98 5.94 -11.48
N PRO A 6 12.95 5.31 -10.79
CA PRO A 6 12.80 5.03 -9.36
C PRO A 6 12.68 6.36 -8.60
N ARG A 7 11.59 6.48 -7.83
CA ARG A 7 11.36 7.63 -6.94
C ARG A 7 12.54 7.75 -5.98
N PRO A 8 13.13 8.93 -5.78
CA PRO A 8 14.21 9.07 -4.81
C PRO A 8 13.62 8.75 -3.44
N LEU A 9 14.15 7.69 -2.80
CA LEU A 9 13.93 7.46 -1.38
C LEU A 9 14.50 8.68 -0.67
N HIS A 10 13.62 9.51 -0.14
CA HIS A 10 14.00 10.59 0.76
C HIS A 10 14.54 9.92 2.03
N LEU A 11 15.83 9.58 2.01
CA LEU A 11 16.56 9.15 3.19
C LEU A 11 16.50 10.33 4.16
N PHE A 12 15.55 10.27 5.10
CA PHE A 12 15.63 11.06 6.31
C PHE A 12 16.80 10.50 7.11
N ALA A 13 18.00 11.00 6.83
CA ALA A 13 19.16 10.78 7.67
C ALA A 13 18.91 11.51 8.99
N VAL A 14 18.40 10.80 9.99
CA VAL A 14 18.40 11.27 11.37
C VAL A 14 19.86 11.24 11.83
N ARG A 15 20.54 12.39 11.79
CA ARG A 15 21.82 12.52 12.47
C ARG A 15 21.53 12.55 13.97
N ALA A 16 21.93 11.50 14.69
CA ALA A 16 22.07 11.58 16.13
C ALA A 16 23.05 12.72 16.44
N SER A 17 22.64 13.65 17.30
CA SER A 17 23.47 14.78 17.71
C SER A 17 24.70 14.27 18.47
N ASP A 18 25.90 14.50 17.94
CA ASP A 18 27.14 14.30 18.70
C ASP A 18 27.18 15.25 19.90
N SER A 19 27.44 14.69 21.08
CA SER A 19 27.54 15.41 22.35
C SER A 19 28.86 16.19 22.39
N HIS A 20 28.88 17.41 21.85
CA HIS A 20 29.95 18.36 22.19
C HIS A 20 29.61 19.12 23.46
N ASN A 21 30.43 18.87 24.49
CA ASN A 21 30.51 19.60 25.74
C ASN A 21 30.84 21.06 25.43
N GLY A 22 29.80 21.89 25.38
CA GLY A 22 29.89 23.32 25.14
C GLY A 22 28.72 23.99 25.83
N ASN A 23 29.04 24.83 26.80
CA ASN A 23 28.09 25.62 27.58
C ASN A 23 27.38 26.64 26.68
N HIS A 24 26.35 26.22 25.95
CA HIS A 24 25.45 27.12 25.24
C HIS A 24 24.01 26.84 25.68
N ALA A 25 23.42 27.85 26.30
CA ALA A 25 22.04 27.86 26.79
C ALA A 25 21.05 27.58 25.63
N GLY A 26 20.47 26.38 25.63
CA GLY A 26 19.45 25.92 24.69
C GLY A 26 18.49 24.95 25.39
N LEU A 27 17.20 25.25 25.28
CA LEU A 27 16.06 24.87 26.13
C LEU A 27 15.61 23.39 26.04
N LEU A 28 16.49 22.41 26.18
CA LEU A 28 16.12 21.03 26.53
C LEU A 28 17.25 20.40 27.33
N HIS A 29 17.15 20.47 28.66
CA HIS A 29 18.03 19.70 29.53
C HIS A 29 17.75 18.22 29.28
N LYS A 30 18.62 17.53 28.53
CA LYS A 30 18.64 16.07 28.51
C LYS A 30 18.82 15.63 29.97
N LEU A 31 17.87 14.89 30.52
CA LEU A 31 17.91 14.45 31.92
C LEU A 31 19.14 13.59 32.24
N GLY A 32 19.88 13.13 31.21
CA GLY A 32 21.14 12.41 31.36
C GLY A 32 21.02 11.02 31.98
N LEU A 33 19.79 10.60 32.30
CA LEU A 33 19.45 9.31 32.86
C LEU A 33 19.59 8.23 31.78
N SER A 34 20.20 7.11 32.15
CA SER A 34 20.13 5.87 31.40
C SER A 34 18.72 5.28 31.47
N ASP A 35 18.37 4.41 30.51
CA ASP A 35 17.06 3.75 30.49
C ASP A 35 16.79 3.01 31.81
N ALA A 36 17.80 2.35 32.40
CA ALA A 36 17.69 1.64 33.67
C ALA A 36 17.37 2.56 34.86
N GLU A 37 17.94 3.76 34.90
CA GLU A 37 17.66 4.75 35.95
C GLU A 37 16.26 5.34 35.80
N CYS A 38 15.81 5.52 34.55
CA CYS A 38 14.45 5.98 34.24
C CYS A 38 13.41 4.94 34.68
N GLU A 39 13.62 3.66 34.36
CA GLU A 39 12.78 2.54 34.80
C GLU A 39 12.74 2.41 36.33
N ALA A 40 13.90 2.52 37.00
CA ALA A 40 13.97 2.49 38.46
C ALA A 40 13.20 3.66 39.11
N ALA A 41 13.25 4.85 38.51
CA ALA A 41 12.51 6.01 38.98
C ALA A 41 10.99 5.82 38.81
N VAL A 42 10.54 5.25 37.69
CA VAL A 42 9.13 4.90 37.47
C VAL A 42 8.64 3.87 38.49
N VAL A 43 9.45 2.83 38.76
CA VAL A 43 9.16 1.82 39.80
C VAL A 43 9.11 2.46 41.20
N ALA A 44 9.97 3.44 41.48
CA ALA A 44 9.95 4.22 42.72
C ALA A 44 8.83 5.29 42.77
N SER A 45 7.90 5.29 41.79
CA SER A 45 6.83 6.28 41.64
C SER A 45 7.30 7.73 41.47
N ASN A 46 8.55 7.94 41.06
CA ASN A 46 9.16 9.24 40.79
C ASN A 46 9.29 9.45 39.28
N VAL A 47 8.15 9.60 38.58
CA VAL A 47 8.13 9.80 37.13
C VAL A 47 8.67 11.19 36.79
N PRO A 48 9.66 11.31 35.88
CA PRO A 48 10.19 12.62 35.49
C PRO A 48 9.12 13.44 34.76
N GLU A 49 9.05 14.73 35.09
CA GLU A 49 8.14 15.66 34.42
C GLU A 49 8.46 15.75 32.92
N ALA A 50 7.43 15.66 32.09
CA ALA A 50 7.60 15.71 30.64
C ALA A 50 8.24 17.06 30.24
N PRO A 51 9.22 17.05 29.32
CA PRO A 51 9.77 18.30 28.79
C PRO A 51 8.67 19.19 28.22
N PRO A 52 8.79 20.53 28.32
CA PRO A 52 7.82 21.44 27.75
C PRO A 52 7.69 21.19 26.24
N ILE A 53 6.44 21.04 25.78
CA ILE A 53 6.15 20.79 24.36
C ILE A 53 6.69 21.98 23.56
N PRO A 54 7.57 21.75 22.57
CA PRO A 54 8.09 22.84 21.74
C PRO A 54 6.93 23.56 21.02
N PRO A 55 7.02 24.89 20.84
CA PRO A 55 5.97 25.66 20.21
C PRO A 55 5.76 25.17 18.77
N LYS A 56 4.49 24.97 18.40
CA LYS A 56 4.13 24.59 17.03
C LYS A 56 4.56 25.72 16.08
N PRO A 57 5.31 25.44 15.00
CA PRO A 57 5.73 26.48 14.06
C PRO A 57 4.51 27.17 13.44
N ALA A 58 4.57 28.50 13.35
CA ALA A 58 3.54 29.29 12.71
C ALA A 58 3.44 28.93 11.22
N SER A 59 2.21 28.88 10.69
CA SER A 59 1.99 28.74 9.25
C SER A 59 2.54 29.94 8.49
N LEU A 60 3.02 29.72 7.27
CA LEU A 60 3.48 30.79 6.40
C LEU A 60 2.36 31.79 6.09
N VAL A 61 2.72 33.08 6.02
CA VAL A 61 1.80 34.18 5.66
C VAL A 61 1.13 33.89 4.31
N GLY A 62 -0.20 33.98 4.26
CA GLY A 62 -1.00 33.70 3.07
C GLY A 62 -1.56 32.28 2.98
N THR A 63 -1.25 31.38 3.93
CA THR A 63 -1.88 30.06 3.98
C THR A 63 -3.37 30.22 4.34
N PRO A 64 -4.31 29.76 3.49
CA PRO A 64 -5.73 29.84 3.82
C PRO A 64 -6.04 28.97 5.03
N VAL A 65 -6.72 29.53 6.03
CA VAL A 65 -7.19 28.79 7.19
C VAL A 65 -8.38 27.94 6.74
N VAL A 66 -8.15 26.63 6.58
CA VAL A 66 -9.21 25.67 6.22
C VAL A 66 -9.83 25.13 7.51
N PRO A 67 -11.11 25.42 7.82
CA PRO A 67 -11.76 24.86 8.99
C PRO A 67 -11.92 23.35 8.82
N SER A 68 -11.51 22.57 9.82
CA SER A 68 -11.77 21.14 9.83
C SER A 68 -13.26 20.89 10.06
N LEU A 69 -13.93 20.25 9.12
CA LEU A 69 -15.30 19.76 9.33
C LEU A 69 -15.31 18.68 10.42
N PRO A 70 -16.21 18.72 11.43
CA PRO A 70 -16.31 17.73 12.51
C PRO A 70 -17.00 16.44 12.02
N LEU A 71 -16.35 15.73 11.10
CA LEU A 71 -16.83 14.47 10.56
C LEU A 71 -16.15 13.30 11.29
N ASN A 72 -16.95 12.50 12.00
CA ASN A 72 -16.48 11.30 12.69
C ASN A 72 -16.08 10.17 11.73
N ARG A 73 -16.66 10.13 10.53
CA ARG A 73 -16.36 9.11 9.50
C ARG A 73 -15.78 9.76 8.27
N ARG A 74 -14.67 9.23 7.76
CA ARG A 74 -14.00 9.69 6.54
C ARG A 74 -13.71 8.51 5.62
N PRO A 75 -14.67 8.04 4.80
CA PRO A 75 -14.47 6.91 3.87
C PRO A 75 -13.34 7.10 2.85
N ARG A 76 -12.83 8.32 2.69
CA ARG A 76 -11.62 8.59 1.90
C ARG A 76 -10.35 8.00 2.54
N HIS A 77 -10.34 7.75 3.85
CA HIS A 77 -9.20 7.16 4.56
C HIS A 77 -8.89 5.74 4.07
N ASN A 78 -9.92 4.90 3.94
CA ASN A 78 -9.81 3.52 3.42
C ASN A 78 -9.35 3.47 1.95
N ARG A 79 -9.28 4.62 1.26
CA ARG A 79 -8.85 4.75 -0.13
C ARG A 79 -7.49 5.44 -0.30
N ARG A 80 -6.79 5.75 0.80
CA ARG A 80 -5.54 6.53 0.79
C ARG A 80 -4.36 5.76 0.19
N MET A 81 -4.31 4.44 0.38
CA MET A 81 -3.18 3.59 -0.03
C MET A 81 -3.69 2.29 -0.64
N PRO A 82 -2.92 1.63 -1.54
CA PRO A 82 -3.28 0.33 -2.10
C PRO A 82 -3.57 -0.74 -1.04
N ALA A 83 -2.68 -0.89 -0.05
CA ALA A 83 -2.86 -1.86 1.05
C ALA A 83 -4.14 -1.63 1.87
N LEU A 84 -4.57 -0.36 2.05
CA LEU A 84 -5.84 -0.05 2.70
C LEU A 84 -7.02 -0.46 1.82
N ARG A 85 -6.93 -0.26 0.49
CA ARG A 85 -8.00 -0.67 -0.42
C ARG A 85 -8.15 -2.19 -0.46
N GLU A 86 -7.04 -2.92 -0.47
CA GLU A 86 -7.02 -4.39 -0.42
C GLU A 86 -7.59 -4.92 0.89
N ALA A 87 -7.22 -4.35 2.04
CA ALA A 87 -7.73 -4.79 3.34
C ALA A 87 -9.26 -4.60 3.51
N PHE A 88 -9.85 -3.66 2.78
CA PHE A 88 -11.30 -3.37 2.80
C PHE A 88 -12.00 -3.79 1.50
N GLN A 89 -11.38 -4.62 0.66
CA GLN A 89 -11.99 -5.13 -0.56
C GLN A 89 -13.04 -6.20 -0.22
N GLU A 90 -14.28 -5.99 -0.68
CA GLU A 90 -15.41 -6.87 -0.39
C GLU A 90 -15.51 -8.06 -1.35
N THR A 91 -15.08 -7.86 -2.61
CA THR A 91 -15.22 -8.85 -3.68
C THR A 91 -13.87 -9.17 -4.29
N THR A 92 -13.52 -10.46 -4.30
CA THR A 92 -12.37 -10.99 -5.02
C THR A 92 -12.87 -11.87 -6.16
N ILE A 93 -12.28 -11.69 -7.34
CA ILE A 93 -12.55 -12.52 -8.51
C ILE A 93 -11.29 -13.35 -8.76
N SER A 94 -11.47 -14.66 -8.86
CA SER A 94 -10.42 -15.62 -9.22
C SER A 94 -10.74 -16.26 -10.58
N PRO A 95 -9.75 -16.84 -11.28
CA PRO A 95 -9.98 -17.59 -12.52
C PRO A 95 -11.07 -18.67 -12.40
N ALA A 96 -11.19 -19.30 -11.21
CA ALA A 96 -12.19 -20.31 -10.92
C ALA A 96 -13.64 -19.79 -10.91
N ASN A 97 -13.86 -18.47 -10.85
CA ASN A 97 -15.19 -17.88 -10.91
C ASN A 97 -15.71 -17.73 -12.35
N PHE A 98 -14.87 -17.95 -13.36
CA PHE A 98 -15.26 -17.79 -14.76
C PHE A 98 -15.62 -19.12 -15.41
N VAL A 99 -16.70 -19.11 -16.19
CA VAL A 99 -17.05 -20.18 -17.13
C VAL A 99 -16.61 -19.72 -18.51
N TYR A 100 -15.81 -20.55 -19.19
CA TYR A 100 -15.34 -20.27 -20.55
C TYR A 100 -16.18 -21.06 -21.58
N PRO A 101 -17.17 -20.44 -22.23
CA PRO A 101 -17.98 -21.10 -23.25
C PRO A 101 -17.18 -21.27 -24.55
N ILE A 102 -17.14 -22.51 -25.08
CA ILE A 102 -16.44 -22.87 -26.31
C ILE A 102 -17.46 -23.33 -27.36
N PHE A 103 -17.27 -22.89 -28.61
CA PHE A 103 -18.06 -23.35 -29.75
C PHE A 103 -17.28 -24.43 -30.50
N ILE A 104 -17.93 -25.57 -30.76
CA ILE A 104 -17.31 -26.72 -31.43
C ILE A 104 -18.10 -27.05 -32.70
N HIS A 105 -17.41 -27.50 -33.74
CA HIS A 105 -18.02 -28.08 -34.93
C HIS A 105 -17.29 -29.37 -35.36
N GLU A 106 -17.88 -30.11 -36.29
CA GLU A 106 -17.36 -31.41 -36.73
C GLU A 106 -16.05 -31.34 -37.55
N GLY A 107 -15.68 -30.14 -38.03
CA GLY A 107 -14.46 -29.95 -38.83
C GLY A 107 -13.18 -30.10 -38.01
N GLU A 108 -12.05 -30.27 -38.69
CA GLU A 108 -10.73 -30.32 -38.04
C GLU A 108 -10.07 -28.95 -37.90
N GLU A 109 -10.45 -27.99 -38.74
CA GLU A 109 -9.89 -26.63 -38.80
C GLU A 109 -10.80 -25.61 -38.10
N ASP A 110 -10.17 -24.62 -37.44
CA ASP A 110 -10.90 -23.58 -36.71
C ASP A 110 -11.48 -22.52 -37.66
N THR A 111 -12.78 -22.23 -37.49
CA THR A 111 -13.48 -21.27 -38.34
C THR A 111 -13.84 -19.99 -37.56
N PRO A 112 -13.50 -18.79 -38.05
CA PRO A 112 -13.84 -17.55 -37.35
C PRO A 112 -15.35 -17.30 -37.34
N THR A 113 -15.87 -16.84 -36.20
CA THR A 113 -17.28 -16.45 -36.09
C THR A 113 -17.45 -14.97 -36.40
N GLY A 114 -18.00 -14.62 -37.57
CA GLY A 114 -18.11 -13.23 -38.01
C GLY A 114 -18.91 -12.30 -37.08
N ALA A 115 -19.89 -12.83 -36.34
CA ALA A 115 -20.70 -12.06 -35.39
C ALA A 115 -19.99 -11.77 -34.06
N MET A 116 -18.93 -12.53 -33.74
CA MET A 116 -18.19 -12.44 -32.48
C MET A 116 -16.69 -12.40 -32.78
N PRO A 117 -16.13 -11.21 -33.04
CA PRO A 117 -14.70 -11.06 -33.30
C PRO A 117 -13.85 -11.64 -32.17
N GLY A 118 -12.83 -12.43 -32.52
CA GLY A 118 -11.98 -13.12 -31.55
C GLY A 118 -12.53 -14.46 -31.06
N CYS A 119 -13.76 -14.85 -31.45
CA CYS A 119 -14.30 -16.17 -31.18
C CYS A 119 -14.22 -17.07 -32.41
N TYR A 120 -13.76 -18.29 -32.19
CA TYR A 120 -13.61 -19.32 -33.21
C TYR A 120 -14.54 -20.49 -32.89
N ARG A 121 -15.06 -21.13 -33.93
CA ARG A 121 -15.63 -22.46 -33.83
C ARG A 121 -14.46 -23.42 -33.96
N LEU A 122 -14.19 -24.16 -32.89
CA LEU A 122 -13.01 -25.01 -32.80
C LEU A 122 -13.28 -26.37 -33.43
N GLY A 123 -12.27 -26.88 -34.11
CA GLY A 123 -12.23 -28.28 -34.51
C GLY A 123 -12.02 -29.19 -33.29
N TRP A 124 -12.73 -30.32 -33.26
CA TRP A 124 -12.77 -31.18 -32.07
C TRP A 124 -11.44 -31.88 -31.74
N ARG A 125 -10.58 -32.12 -32.75
CA ARG A 125 -9.29 -32.82 -32.57
C ARG A 125 -8.18 -31.94 -32.04
N HIS A 126 -7.94 -30.80 -32.70
CA HIS A 126 -6.76 -29.98 -32.46
C HIS A 126 -7.12 -28.71 -31.68
N GLY A 127 -8.07 -27.91 -32.20
CA GLY A 127 -8.47 -26.63 -31.59
C GLY A 127 -8.98 -26.78 -30.15
N LEU A 128 -9.92 -27.70 -29.91
CA LEU A 128 -10.51 -27.89 -28.58
C LEU A 128 -9.49 -28.35 -27.53
N VAL A 129 -8.72 -29.40 -27.83
CA VAL A 129 -7.79 -29.99 -26.87
C VAL A 129 -6.68 -29.01 -26.51
N GLN A 130 -6.16 -28.30 -27.51
CA GLN A 130 -5.12 -27.30 -27.31
C GLN A 130 -5.62 -26.14 -26.41
N GLU A 131 -6.82 -25.63 -26.66
CA GLU A 131 -7.41 -24.57 -25.83
C GLU A 131 -7.62 -25.03 -24.39
N VAL A 132 -8.19 -26.22 -24.17
CA VAL A 132 -8.40 -26.74 -22.80
C VAL A 132 -7.08 -26.88 -22.04
N VAL A 133 -6.01 -27.33 -22.69
CA VAL A 133 -4.68 -27.42 -22.05
C VAL A 133 -4.14 -26.04 -21.68
N ILE A 134 -4.27 -25.05 -22.56
CA ILE A 134 -3.82 -23.68 -22.31
C ILE A 134 -4.58 -23.09 -21.11
N TYR A 135 -5.92 -23.17 -21.12
CA TYR A 135 -6.75 -22.62 -20.05
C TYR A 135 -6.54 -23.34 -18.72
N SER A 136 -6.41 -24.67 -18.73
CA SER A 136 -6.17 -25.44 -17.51
C SER A 136 -4.81 -25.09 -16.90
N CYS A 137 -3.76 -24.96 -17.72
CA CYS A 137 -2.42 -24.65 -17.21
C CYS A 137 -2.36 -23.22 -16.64
N PHE A 138 -3.06 -22.28 -17.28
CA PHE A 138 -3.17 -20.90 -16.79
C PHE A 138 -3.96 -20.82 -15.47
N CYS A 139 -5.07 -21.56 -15.34
CA CYS A 139 -5.86 -21.60 -14.11
C CYS A 139 -5.13 -22.24 -12.92
N ILE A 140 -4.25 -23.23 -13.15
CA ILE A 140 -3.53 -23.92 -12.07
C ILE A 140 -2.32 -23.10 -11.57
N SER A 141 -1.80 -22.19 -12.41
CA SER A 141 -0.60 -21.41 -12.10
C SER A 141 -0.86 -20.08 -11.37
N TYR A 142 -2.13 -19.72 -11.15
CA TYR A 142 -2.57 -18.47 -10.54
C TYR A 142 -3.24 -18.67 -9.18
#